data_AF-A0A318CS62-F1
#
_entry.id   AF-A0A318CS62-F1
#
_cell.length_a   1.000
_cell.length_b   1.000
_cell.length_c   1.000
_cell.angle_alpha   90.00
_cell.angle_beta   90.00
_cell.angle_gamma   90.00
#
_symmetry.space_group_name_H-M   'P 1'
#
loop_
_entity.id
_entity.type
_entity.pdbx_description
1 polymer ?
#
loop_
_entity_poly.entity_id
_entity_poly.type
_entity_poly.pdbx_seq_one_letter_code
_entity_poly.pdbx_strand_id
1 'polypeptide(L)' 'MEHNIRGTTMQTVDVWQEAGESVYTESGGMAWMSSNVEMETSGKGGVLRGLGRMMAGESFFLCG' A
#
# COMPACT_ATOMS: atom_id res chain seq x y z
N MET A 1 2.75 14.72 10.05
CA MET A 1 2.52 14.39 8.62
C MET A 1 2.56 15.63 7.71
N GLU A 2 3.69 15.84 7.04
CA GLU A 2 3.88 16.86 5.99
C GLU A 2 3.73 16.21 4.61
N HIS A 3 3.08 16.88 3.64
CA HIS A 3 2.88 16.32 2.29
C HIS A 3 3.13 17.36 1.18
N ASN A 4 3.63 16.89 0.03
CA ASN A 4 3.89 17.71 -1.15
C ASN A 4 3.43 16.97 -2.42
N ILE A 5 2.63 17.65 -3.25
CA ILE A 5 2.16 17.11 -4.53
C ILE A 5 3.11 17.58 -5.63
N ARG A 6 3.73 16.63 -6.33
CA ARG A 6 4.65 16.90 -7.44
C ARG A 6 4.08 16.43 -8.76
N GLY A 7 4.35 17.22 -9.81
CA GLY A 7 3.94 16.92 -11.18
C GLY A 7 2.59 17.53 -11.56
N THR A 8 2.36 17.66 -12.86
CA THR A 8 1.13 18.23 -13.45
C THR A 8 0.33 17.20 -14.24
N THR A 9 0.99 16.30 -14.96
CA THR A 9 0.34 15.24 -15.76
C THR A 9 0.33 13.89 -15.06
N MET A 10 1.45 13.48 -14.47
CA MET A 10 1.55 12.29 -13.63
C MET A 10 1.91 12.77 -12.23
N GLN A 11 0.88 12.89 -11.39
CA GLN A 11 1.05 13.45 -10.06
C GLN A 11 1.51 12.38 -9.07
N THR A 12 2.35 12.81 -8.14
CA THR A 12 2.87 11.98 -7.05
C THR A 12 2.76 12.77 -5.77
N VAL A 13 2.52 12.07 -4.66
CA VAL A 13 2.42 12.68 -3.33
C VAL A 13 3.59 12.18 -2.50
N ASP A 14 4.51 13.09 -2.19
CA ASP A 14 5.55 12.83 -1.20
C ASP A 14 4.98 13.10 0.19
N VAL A 15 5.20 12.15 1.10
CA VAL A 15 4.75 12.23 2.50
C VAL A 15 5.97 12.07 3.39
N TRP A 16 6.18 13.04 4.28
CA TRP A 16 7.18 12.94 5.34
C TRP A 16 6.50 12.47 6.62
N GLN A 17 7.03 11.36 7.13
CA GLN A 17 6.59 10.72 8.36
C GLN A 17 7.63 10.95 9.45
N GLU A 18 7.17 11.34 10.63
CA GLU A 18 7.98 11.36 11.84
C GLU A 18 8.09 9.95 12.46
N ALA A 19 9.01 9.78 13.40
CA ALA A 19 9.19 8.51 14.09
C ALA A 19 7.90 8.10 14.82
N GLY A 20 7.34 6.94 14.46
CA GLY A 20 6.10 6.43 15.02
C GLY A 20 4.83 6.79 14.23
N GLU A 21 4.94 7.61 13.17
CA GLU A 21 3.85 7.77 12.21
C GLU A 21 3.79 6.58 11.26
N SER A 22 2.57 6.23 10.83
CA SER A 22 2.32 5.19 9.83
C SER A 22 1.26 5.66 8.85
N VAL A 23 1.40 5.23 7.59
CA VAL A 23 0.48 5.54 6.51
C VAL A 23 0.04 4.27 5.81
N TYR A 24 -1.25 4.18 5.51
CA TYR A 24 -1.81 3.10 4.70
C TYR A 24 -1.85 3.53 3.23
N THR A 25 -1.41 2.64 2.34
CA THR A 25 -1.49 2.83 0.89
C THR A 25 -2.11 1.60 0.24
N GLU A 26 -2.82 1.80 -0.86
CA GLU A 26 -3.23 0.69 -1.72
C GLU A 26 -2.00 0.02 -2.36
N SER A 27 -2.15 -1.26 -2.69
CA SER A 27 -1.07 -2.00 -3.33
C SER A 27 -0.78 -1.46 -4.73
N GLY A 28 0.49 -1.24 -5.04
CA GLY A 28 0.91 -0.62 -6.29
C GLY A 28 0.72 0.90 -6.35
N GLY A 29 0.13 1.53 -5.32
CA GLY A 29 0.03 3.00 -5.19
C GLY A 29 1.33 3.66 -4.72
N MET A 30 2.27 2.89 -4.17
CA MET A 30 3.58 3.40 -3.76
C MET A 30 4.57 3.36 -4.92
N ALA A 31 5.06 4.54 -5.31
CA ALA A 31 6.08 4.67 -6.35
C ALA A 31 7.50 4.53 -5.81
N TRP A 32 7.78 5.02 -4.60
CA TRP A 32 9.08 4.89 -3.92
C TRP A 32 8.96 5.07 -2.40
N MET A 33 10.01 4.65 -1.67
CA MET A 33 10.17 4.86 -0.22
C MET A 33 11.65 5.12 0.13
N SER A 34 11.91 5.81 1.24
CA SER A 34 13.25 5.98 1.80
C SER A 34 13.66 4.77 2.64
N SER A 35 14.97 4.57 2.84
CA SER A 35 15.51 3.38 3.52
C SER A 35 15.13 3.24 5.01
N ASN A 36 14.62 4.30 5.61
CA ASN A 36 14.16 4.35 7.00
C ASN A 36 12.65 4.11 7.15
N VAL A 37 11.94 3.85 6.06
CA VAL A 37 10.52 3.52 6.06
C VAL A 37 10.38 2.02 5.80
N GLU A 38 9.69 1.33 6.70
CA GLU A 38 9.38 -0.08 6.55
C GLU A 38 7.96 -0.22 5.98
N MET A 39 7.85 -0.91 4.84
CA MET A 39 6.56 -1.28 4.27
C MET A 39 6.16 -2.65 4.82
N GLU A 40 5.13 -2.68 5.66
CA GLU A 40 4.49 -3.92 6.06
C GLU A 40 3.31 -4.23 5.13
N THR A 41 3.52 -5.12 4.16
CA THR A 41 2.41 -5.67 3.36
C THR A 41 1.69 -6.74 4.17
N SER A 42 0.88 -6.31 5.13
CA SER A 42 -0.11 -7.19 5.74
C SER A 42 -1.27 -7.39 4.75
N GLY A 43 -1.04 -8.19 3.72
CA GLY A 43 -2.14 -8.76 2.96
C GLY A 43 -3.04 -9.46 3.98
N LYS A 44 -4.18 -8.87 4.33
CA LYS A 44 -5.19 -9.44 5.24
C LYS A 44 -5.63 -10.80 4.70
N GLY A 45 -4.88 -11.84 5.01
CA GLY A 45 -5.08 -13.18 4.48
C GLY A 45 -3.84 -13.85 3.91
N GLY A 46 -2.82 -14.06 4.74
CA GLY A 46 -1.83 -15.11 4.45
C GLY A 46 -2.56 -16.42 4.13
N VAL A 47 -2.14 -17.11 3.06
CA VAL A 47 -2.43 -18.49 2.61
C VAL A 47 -3.86 -19.04 2.84
N LEU A 48 -4.38 -19.07 4.07
CA LEU A 48 -5.75 -19.45 4.45
C LEU A 48 -6.86 -18.64 3.76
N ARG A 49 -6.69 -17.32 3.56
CA ARG A 49 -7.74 -16.51 2.88
C ARG A 49 -7.67 -16.63 1.36
N GLY A 50 -6.50 -17.00 0.81
CA GLY A 50 -6.36 -17.40 -0.59
C GLY A 50 -7.07 -18.72 -0.89
N LEU A 51 -6.94 -19.70 0.02
CA LEU A 51 -7.71 -20.95 -0.02
C LEU A 51 -9.22 -20.74 0.19
N GLY A 52 -9.61 -19.88 1.14
CA GLY A 52 -11.01 -19.52 1.37
C GLY A 52 -11.66 -18.74 0.22
N ARG A 53 -10.89 -17.93 -0.53
CA ARG A 53 -11.37 -17.19 -1.72
C ARG A 53 -11.44 -18.05 -2.98
N MET A 54 -10.55 -19.04 -3.16
CA MET A 54 -10.68 -20.02 -4.25
C MET A 54 -11.99 -20.83 -4.16
N MET A 55 -12.47 -21.10 -2.94
CA MET A 55 -13.76 -21.77 -2.71
C MET A 55 -14.98 -20.90 -3.03
N ALA A 56 -14.82 -19.58 -3.08
CA ALA A 56 -15.91 -18.62 -3.26
C ALA A 56 -16.13 -18.17 -4.72
N GLY A 57 -15.27 -18.56 -5.66
CA GLY A 57 -15.55 -18.47 -7.10
C GLY A 57 -15.50 -17.07 -7.74
N GLU A 58 -15.09 -16.02 -7.03
CA GLU A 58 -15.16 -14.64 -7.55
C GLU A 58 -13.78 -13.98 -7.72
N SER A 59 -13.64 -13.28 -8.84
CA SER A 59 -12.42 -12.79 -9.49
C SER A 59 -11.34 -12.15 -8.61
N PHE A 60 -10.10 -12.46 -9.01
CA PHE A 60 -8.84 -12.25 -8.32
C PHE A 60 -8.30 -10.81 -8.40
N PHE A 61 -9.02 -9.75 -8.07
CA PHE A 61 -8.40 -8.42 -8.05
C PHE A 61 -8.97 -7.52 -6.98
N LEU A 62 -8.28 -7.45 -5.84
CA LEU A 62 -8.31 -6.33 -4.90
C LEU A 62 -7.15 -6.53 -3.91
N CYS A 63 -6.21 -5.60 -3.93
CA CYS A 63 -5.10 -5.53 -2.99
C CYS A 63 -4.94 -4.07 -2.53
N GLY A 64 -4.88 -3.91 -1.21
CA GLY A 64 -4.97 -2.68 -0.43
C GLY A 64 -5.40 -3.02 0.99
#